data_AF-A0A6M0Q5E0-F1
#
_entry.id   AF-A0A6M0Q5E0-F1
#
_cell.length_a   1.000
_cell.length_b   1.000
_cell.length_c   1.000
_cell.angle_alpha   90.00
_cell.angle_beta   90.00
_cell.angle_gamma   90.00
#
_symmetry.space_group_name_H-M   'P 1'
#
loop_
_entity.id
_entity.type
_entity.pdbx_description
1 polymer ?
#
loop_
_entity_poly.entity_id
_entity_poly.type
_entity_poly.pdbx_seq_one_letter_code
_entity_poly.pdbx_strand_id
1 'polypeptide(L)'
;MMKRTCIGLMIGFFMFLASCAQDSTSGTNNDVKDITGYVMSVNEQIILVTEKTEGSQPNAAVYTITEETDIVSTEGEKLSKSDLSVGTQVEVWHTGVVQESFPTQATATKILVHTDEDAQRVAKGIHAAVQTLDPNLTWWVKSVEEVDSEYHVTFSELMGDTEPVVIKVDQNFQVIE
;
A
#
# COMPACT_ATOMS: atom_id res chain seq x y z
N MET A 1 -56.99 0.78 51.12
CA MET A 1 -56.63 1.31 52.45
C MET A 1 -55.13 1.17 52.60
N MET A 2 -54.47 2.19 53.19
CA MET A 2 -53.00 2.39 53.29
C MET A 2 -52.30 2.73 51.97
N LYS A 3 -51.39 3.71 51.85
CA LYS A 3 -51.15 5.05 52.42
C LYS A 3 -49.77 5.45 51.85
N ARG A 4 -49.66 6.71 51.38
CA ARG A 4 -48.45 7.57 51.50
C ARG A 4 -47.25 7.17 50.59
N THR A 5 -46.48 8.05 49.96
CA THR A 5 -46.24 9.49 50.13
C THR A 5 -45.62 10.05 48.84
N CYS A 6 -45.94 11.29 48.49
CA CYS A 6 -45.16 12.11 47.55
C CYS A 6 -43.76 12.40 48.12
N ILE A 7 -42.74 12.49 47.26
CA ILE A 7 -41.63 13.45 47.33
C ILE A 7 -41.13 13.62 45.90
N GLY A 8 -41.27 14.83 45.37
CA GLY A 8 -40.58 15.24 44.16
C GLY A 8 -39.15 15.69 44.51
N LEU A 9 -38.23 15.50 43.57
CA LEU A 9 -37.05 16.35 43.48
C LEU A 9 -36.54 16.35 42.04
N MET A 10 -36.72 17.51 41.42
CA MET A 10 -36.01 18.06 40.28
C MET A 10 -34.49 17.90 40.45
N ILE A 11 -33.79 17.29 39.50
CA ILE A 11 -32.35 17.36 39.15
C ILE A 11 -32.18 16.29 38.04
N GLY A 12 -31.57 16.49 36.88
CA GLY A 12 -30.87 17.60 36.30
C GLY A 12 -30.57 17.16 34.87
N PHE A 13 -30.81 18.06 33.93
CA PHE A 13 -30.55 17.93 32.51
C PHE A 13 -29.05 17.68 32.28
N PHE A 14 -28.66 16.42 32.07
CA PHE A 14 -27.29 16.05 31.72
C PHE A 14 -27.11 16.28 30.22
N MET A 15 -26.78 17.53 29.86
CA MET A 15 -26.24 17.89 28.55
C MET A 15 -24.97 17.07 28.32
N PHE A 16 -25.05 16.02 27.51
CA PHE A 16 -23.90 15.47 26.83
C PHE A 16 -23.45 16.52 25.81
N LEU A 17 -22.53 17.39 26.22
CA LEU A 17 -21.71 18.14 25.29
C LEU A 17 -20.86 17.12 24.56
N ALA A 18 -21.22 16.84 23.30
CA ALA A 18 -20.32 16.23 22.34
C ALA A 18 -19.09 17.13 22.24
N SER A 19 -18.01 16.72 22.91
CA SER A 19 -16.69 17.27 22.68
C SER A 19 -16.30 16.83 21.27
N CYS A 20 -16.36 17.74 20.31
CA CYS A 20 -15.54 17.62 19.12
C CYS A 20 -14.10 17.66 19.62
N ALA A 21 -13.46 16.48 19.69
CA ALA A 21 -12.02 16.39 19.78
C ALA A 21 -11.48 17.06 18.51
N GLN A 22 -10.99 18.27 18.69
CA GLN A 22 -10.35 19.06 17.66
C GLN A 22 -8.95 18.47 17.49
N ASP A 23 -8.85 17.52 16.56
CA ASP A 23 -7.58 16.94 16.17
C ASP A 23 -6.68 18.08 15.69
N SER A 24 -5.66 18.32 16.49
CA SER A 24 -4.67 19.36 16.28
C SER A 24 -3.41 18.66 15.82
N THR A 25 -3.36 18.26 14.55
CA THR A 25 -2.10 17.90 13.91
C THR A 25 -1.47 19.17 13.35
N SER A 26 -0.71 19.82 14.22
CA SER A 26 0.24 20.87 13.86
C SER A 26 1.51 20.19 13.33
N GLY A 27 1.84 20.47 12.07
CA GLY A 27 3.04 19.98 11.40
C GLY A 27 2.94 20.17 9.89
N THR A 28 3.22 21.38 9.40
CA THR A 28 3.33 21.67 7.97
C THR A 28 4.56 20.98 7.38
N ASN A 29 4.41 19.71 7.02
CA ASN A 29 5.07 19.11 5.88
C ASN A 29 3.92 18.70 4.95
N ASN A 30 3.87 19.27 3.73
CA ASN A 30 2.78 19.01 2.79
C ASN A 30 2.98 17.64 2.10
N ASP A 31 3.14 16.57 2.88
CA ASP A 31 3.24 15.22 2.35
C ASP A 31 1.88 14.80 1.81
N VAL A 32 1.83 14.56 0.50
CA VAL A 32 0.66 14.07 -0.21
C VAL A 32 0.82 12.57 -0.37
N LYS A 33 -0.15 11.80 0.15
CA LYS A 33 -0.24 10.37 -0.13
C LYS A 33 -0.52 10.18 -1.61
N ASP A 34 0.33 9.41 -2.29
CA ASP A 34 0.29 9.23 -3.74
C ASP A 34 -0.26 7.83 -4.07
N ILE A 35 0.58 6.79 -4.02
CA ILE A 35 0.19 5.42 -4.42
C ILE A 35 0.20 4.45 -3.23
N THR A 36 -0.80 3.57 -3.19
CA THR A 36 -0.77 2.30 -2.43
C THR A 36 -0.67 1.16 -3.42
N GLY A 37 0.40 0.37 -3.36
CA GLY A 37 0.71 -0.55 -4.45
C GLY A 37 1.84 -1.52 -4.17
N TYR A 38 2.28 -2.21 -5.20
CA TYR A 38 3.40 -3.15 -5.15
C TYR A 38 4.64 -2.53 -5.79
N VAL A 39 5.79 -2.76 -5.16
CA VAL A 39 7.09 -2.45 -5.75
C VAL A 39 7.34 -3.43 -6.91
N MET A 40 7.46 -2.91 -8.14
CA MET A 40 7.67 -3.71 -9.35
C MET A 40 9.11 -3.67 -9.86
N SER A 41 9.90 -2.68 -9.42
CA SER A 41 11.32 -2.61 -9.71
C SER A 41 12.05 -1.88 -8.58
N VAL A 42 13.28 -2.31 -8.28
CA VAL A 42 14.17 -1.67 -7.31
C VAL A 42 15.55 -1.53 -7.94
N ASN A 43 16.00 -0.30 -8.12
CA ASN A 43 17.36 0.05 -8.54
C ASN A 43 18.07 0.82 -7.40
N GLU A 44 19.25 1.40 -7.63
CA GLU A 44 20.07 2.04 -6.57
C GLU A 44 19.25 2.98 -5.68
N GLN A 45 18.66 4.02 -6.26
CA GLN A 45 17.87 5.04 -5.56
C GLN A 45 16.44 5.13 -6.08
N ILE A 46 16.03 4.22 -6.96
CA ILE A 46 14.77 4.32 -7.68
C ILE A 46 13.93 3.08 -7.42
N ILE A 47 12.65 3.29 -7.13
CA ILE A 47 11.65 2.22 -7.13
C ILE A 47 10.53 2.55 -8.13
N LEU A 48 10.00 1.52 -8.78
CA LEU A 48 8.72 1.60 -9.48
C LEU A 48 7.64 1.01 -8.59
N VAL A 49 6.57 1.75 -8.36
CA VAL A 49 5.38 1.26 -7.64
C VAL A 49 4.19 1.33 -8.58
N THR A 50 3.45 0.23 -8.67
CA THR A 50 2.19 0.16 -9.43
C THR A 50 1.04 -0.01 -8.45
N GLU A 51 -0.03 0.75 -8.64
CA GLU A 51 -1.20 0.74 -7.78
C GLU A 51 -1.81 -0.65 -7.66
N LYS A 52 -2.19 -1.02 -6.43
CA LYS A 52 -2.97 -2.23 -6.16
C LYS A 52 -4.43 -1.95 -6.49
N THR A 53 -4.85 -2.30 -7.71
CA THR A 53 -6.21 -2.03 -8.20
C THR A 53 -6.67 -3.12 -9.16
N GLU A 54 -7.98 -3.43 -9.13
CA GLU A 54 -8.64 -4.38 -10.03
C GLU A 54 -9.05 -3.73 -11.37
N GLY A 55 -8.50 -2.55 -11.67
CA GLY A 55 -8.81 -1.76 -12.86
C GLY A 55 -8.21 -2.29 -14.17
N SER A 56 -8.52 -1.61 -15.28
CA SER A 56 -7.92 -1.92 -16.59
C SER A 56 -6.51 -1.36 -16.77
N GLN A 57 -6.16 -0.29 -16.05
CA GLN A 57 -4.85 0.33 -16.09
C GLN A 57 -4.53 0.92 -14.71
N PRO A 58 -3.37 0.61 -14.12
CA PRO A 58 -3.03 1.09 -12.80
C PRO A 58 -2.47 2.52 -12.88
N ASN A 59 -2.59 3.27 -11.79
CA ASN A 59 -1.63 4.34 -11.58
C ASN A 59 -0.24 3.72 -11.34
N ALA A 60 0.80 4.38 -11.85
CA ALA A 60 2.17 3.94 -11.65
C ALA A 60 3.07 5.15 -11.46
N ALA A 61 4.01 5.02 -10.53
CA ALA A 61 4.98 6.07 -10.26
C ALA A 61 6.38 5.50 -10.01
N VAL A 62 7.36 6.24 -10.51
CA VAL A 62 8.78 6.04 -10.25
C VAL A 62 9.18 7.02 -9.17
N TYR A 63 9.64 6.50 -8.04
CA TYR A 63 10.08 7.32 -6.91
C TYR A 63 11.59 7.30 -6.77
N THR A 64 12.17 8.49 -6.64
CA THR A 64 13.53 8.65 -6.14
C THR A 64 13.52 8.61 -4.62
N ILE A 65 14.35 7.74 -4.04
CA ILE A 65 14.61 7.62 -2.61
C ILE A 65 15.89 8.37 -2.29
N THR A 66 15.83 9.28 -1.33
CA THR A 66 16.97 10.06 -0.84
C THR A 66 17.23 9.74 0.63
N GLU A 67 18.30 10.29 1.19
CA GLU A 67 18.59 10.21 2.63
C GLU A 67 17.51 10.87 3.51
N GLU A 68 16.66 11.70 2.91
CA GLU A 68 15.55 12.37 3.59
C GLU A 68 14.24 11.54 3.54
N THR A 69 14.20 10.48 2.73
CA THR A 69 13.02 9.62 2.63
C THR A 69 12.86 8.79 3.91
N ASP A 70 11.75 8.95 4.60
CA ASP A 70 11.41 8.14 5.79
C ASP A 70 10.83 6.79 5.37
N ILE A 71 11.55 5.69 5.60
CA ILE A 71 11.10 4.33 5.29
C ILE A 71 10.77 3.64 6.61
N VAL A 72 9.50 3.29 6.79
CA VAL A 72 8.99 2.73 8.04
C VAL A 72 8.01 1.60 7.78
N SER A 73 7.96 0.62 8.66
CA SER A 73 6.91 -0.41 8.61
C SER A 73 5.57 0.13 9.12
N THR A 74 4.47 -0.55 8.77
CA THR A 74 3.15 -0.32 9.36
C THR A 74 3.11 -0.48 10.89
N GLU A 75 4.09 -1.19 11.46
CA GLU A 75 4.27 -1.37 12.91
C GLU A 75 5.17 -0.30 13.55
N GLY A 76 5.70 0.64 12.75
CA GLY A 76 6.55 1.73 13.20
C GLY A 76 8.05 1.39 13.32
N GLU A 77 8.47 0.23 12.80
CA GLU A 77 9.89 -0.11 12.69
C GLU A 77 10.56 0.79 11.65
N LYS A 78 11.74 1.32 11.97
CA LYS A 78 12.54 2.05 10.99
C LYS A 78 13.23 1.06 10.06
N LEU A 79 12.96 1.21 8.77
CA LEU A 79 13.53 0.40 7.71
C LEU A 79 14.53 1.22 6.89
N SER A 80 15.14 0.54 5.93
CA SER A 80 16.09 1.09 4.98
C SER A 80 15.69 0.71 3.56
N LYS A 81 16.32 1.35 2.57
CA LYS A 81 16.09 1.01 1.17
C LYS A 81 16.40 -0.46 0.84
N SER A 82 17.34 -1.10 1.55
CA SER A 82 17.66 -2.52 1.35
C SER A 82 16.55 -3.47 1.80
N ASP A 83 15.58 -2.99 2.58
CA ASP A 83 14.41 -3.76 3.01
C ASP A 83 13.28 -3.72 1.95
N LEU A 84 13.43 -2.89 0.91
CA LEU A 84 12.49 -2.85 -0.22
C LEU A 84 12.90 -3.86 -1.29
N SER A 85 12.02 -4.81 -1.58
CA SER A 85 12.17 -5.77 -2.67
C SER A 85 10.97 -5.76 -3.62
N VAL A 86 11.15 -6.27 -4.83
CA VAL A 86 10.03 -6.50 -5.76
C VAL A 86 8.97 -7.37 -5.09
N GLY A 87 7.69 -7.00 -5.27
CA GLY A 87 6.51 -7.61 -4.65
C GLY A 87 6.08 -6.94 -3.34
N THR A 88 6.95 -6.16 -2.69
CA THR A 88 6.62 -5.51 -1.41
C THR A 88 5.42 -4.57 -1.57
N GLN A 89 4.42 -4.69 -0.69
CA GLN A 89 3.31 -3.75 -0.65
C GLN A 89 3.72 -2.50 0.13
N VAL A 90 3.52 -1.33 -0.48
CA VAL A 90 3.92 -0.03 0.09
C VAL A 90 2.84 1.03 -0.10
N GLU A 91 2.88 2.03 0.76
CA GLU A 91 2.25 3.33 0.53
C GLU A 91 3.36 4.38 0.39
N VAL A 92 3.24 5.27 -0.59
CA VAL A 92 4.26 6.29 -0.86
C VAL A 92 3.66 7.69 -0.75
N TRP A 93 4.41 8.59 -0.13
CA TRP A 93 4.12 10.02 -0.07
C TRP A 93 5.21 10.83 -0.77
N HIS A 94 4.82 11.99 -1.28
CA HIS A 94 5.72 12.98 -1.89
C HIS A 94 5.31 14.41 -1.50
N THR A 95 6.14 15.41 -1.80
CA THR A 95 5.88 16.83 -1.49
C THR A 95 4.78 17.50 -2.33
N GLY A 96 4.21 16.79 -3.30
CA GLY A 96 3.24 17.32 -4.27
C GLY A 96 3.90 17.80 -5.58
N VAL A 97 5.24 17.89 -5.62
CA VAL A 97 5.99 18.16 -6.84
C VAL A 97 6.24 16.86 -7.58
N VAL A 98 5.67 16.75 -8.78
CA VAL A 98 5.80 15.57 -9.65
C VAL A 98 6.12 16.00 -11.08
N GLN A 99 6.72 15.11 -11.87
CA GLN A 99 6.79 15.26 -13.31
C GLN A 99 5.53 14.65 -13.95
N GLU A 100 4.86 15.44 -14.81
CA GLU A 100 3.65 15.05 -15.52
C GLU A 100 3.97 14.12 -16.72
N SER A 101 4.43 12.90 -16.40
CA SER A 101 4.69 11.80 -17.34
C SER A 101 3.98 10.53 -16.90
N PHE A 102 3.96 9.49 -17.75
CA PHE A 102 3.56 8.15 -17.34
C PHE A 102 4.72 7.16 -17.53
N PRO A 103 5.15 6.44 -16.47
CA PRO A 103 4.77 6.60 -15.07
C PRO A 103 5.07 8.00 -14.52
N THR A 104 4.31 8.43 -13.50
CA THR A 104 4.58 9.69 -12.78
C THR A 104 5.95 9.61 -12.14
N GLN A 105 6.73 10.70 -12.13
CA GLN A 105 8.03 10.70 -11.45
C GLN A 105 8.02 11.68 -10.29
N ALA A 106 8.46 11.24 -9.11
CA ALA A 106 8.48 12.04 -7.89
C ALA A 106 9.66 11.67 -6.97
N THR A 107 9.95 12.53 -6.00
CA THR A 107 10.82 12.18 -4.86
C THR A 107 9.95 11.74 -3.70
N ALA A 108 10.22 10.54 -3.15
CA ALA A 108 9.49 10.04 -2.00
C ALA A 108 9.92 10.77 -0.73
N THR A 109 8.95 11.26 0.04
CA THR A 109 9.18 11.80 1.40
C THR A 109 8.97 10.73 2.45
N LYS A 110 8.04 9.81 2.22
CA LYS A 110 7.77 8.66 3.09
C LYS A 110 7.40 7.42 2.29
N ILE A 111 7.87 6.27 2.75
CA ILE A 111 7.45 4.95 2.28
C ILE A 111 7.01 4.14 3.50
N LEU A 112 5.72 3.79 3.56
CA LEU A 112 5.16 2.91 4.58
C LEU A 112 5.12 1.49 4.03
N VAL A 113 5.84 0.57 4.65
CA VAL A 113 6.00 -0.82 4.21
C VAL A 113 5.04 -1.72 4.97
N HIS A 114 4.23 -2.49 4.24
CA HIS A 114 3.34 -3.49 4.82
C HIS A 114 4.17 -4.74 5.12
N THR A 115 4.33 -5.06 6.41
CA THR A 115 5.21 -6.14 6.88
C THR A 115 4.46 -7.23 7.64
N ASP A 116 3.13 -7.16 7.68
CA ASP A 116 2.30 -8.24 8.22
C ASP A 116 2.50 -9.55 7.43
N GLU A 117 2.17 -10.67 8.07
CA GLU A 117 2.43 -12.01 7.52
C GLU A 117 1.79 -12.18 6.13
N ASP A 118 0.55 -11.71 5.95
CA ASP A 118 -0.18 -11.85 4.70
C ASP A 118 0.49 -11.03 3.58
N ALA A 119 0.85 -9.77 3.85
CA ALA A 119 1.58 -8.92 2.91
C ALA A 119 2.94 -9.53 2.52
N GLN A 120 3.67 -10.11 3.47
CA GLN A 120 4.94 -10.78 3.18
C GLN A 120 4.78 -12.04 2.32
N ARG A 121 3.73 -12.85 2.56
CA ARG A 121 3.46 -14.04 1.74
C ARG A 121 3.08 -13.64 0.32
N VAL A 122 2.20 -12.65 0.16
CA VAL A 122 1.84 -12.10 -1.16
C VAL A 122 3.06 -11.54 -1.88
N ALA A 123 3.91 -10.76 -1.19
CA ALA A 123 5.14 -10.20 -1.77
C ALA A 123 6.08 -11.28 -2.30
N LYS A 124 6.26 -12.39 -1.56
CA LYS A 124 7.07 -13.53 -2.00
C LYS A 124 6.45 -14.24 -3.20
N GLY A 125 5.12 -14.40 -3.24
CA GLY A 125 4.41 -14.96 -4.39
C GLY A 125 4.60 -14.11 -5.64
N ILE A 126 4.41 -12.79 -5.55
CA ILE A 126 4.66 -11.85 -6.65
C ILE A 126 6.13 -11.91 -7.09
N HIS A 127 7.07 -11.92 -6.14
CA HIS A 127 8.51 -11.97 -6.42
C HIS A 127 8.91 -13.24 -7.18
N ALA A 128 8.39 -14.41 -6.79
CA ALA A 128 8.63 -15.65 -7.51
C ALA A 128 8.01 -15.61 -8.91
N ALA A 129 6.78 -15.09 -9.02
CA ALA A 129 6.05 -15.06 -10.27
C ALA A 129 6.66 -14.10 -11.31
N VAL A 130 7.06 -12.90 -10.90
CA VAL A 130 7.59 -11.88 -11.84
C VAL A 130 8.92 -12.29 -12.46
N GLN A 131 9.68 -13.19 -11.82
CA GLN A 131 10.96 -13.69 -12.33
C GLN A 131 10.82 -14.55 -13.60
N THR A 132 9.61 -15.03 -13.91
CA THR A 132 9.34 -15.85 -15.11
C THR A 132 9.01 -15.02 -16.34
N LEU A 133 8.73 -13.73 -16.13
CA LEU A 133 8.27 -12.83 -17.18
C LEU A 133 9.44 -12.24 -17.96
N ASP A 134 9.15 -11.67 -19.15
CA ASP A 134 10.17 -10.99 -19.95
C ASP A 134 10.72 -9.78 -19.16
N PRO A 135 12.01 -9.76 -18.79
CA PRO A 135 12.60 -8.67 -18.02
C PRO A 135 12.74 -7.37 -18.80
N ASN A 136 12.52 -7.38 -20.13
CA ASN A 136 12.56 -6.18 -20.97
C ASN A 136 11.23 -5.43 -20.98
N LEU A 137 10.16 -6.03 -20.44
CA LEU A 137 8.84 -5.40 -20.32
C LEU A 137 8.63 -4.89 -18.90
N THR A 138 7.81 -3.84 -18.78
CA THR A 138 7.41 -3.32 -17.46
C THR A 138 6.07 -3.90 -17.09
N TRP A 139 6.07 -4.76 -16.09
CA TRP A 139 4.87 -5.45 -15.60
C TRP A 139 4.24 -4.72 -14.42
N TRP A 140 2.92 -4.88 -14.27
CA TRP A 140 2.19 -4.55 -13.06
C TRP A 140 1.35 -5.74 -12.62
N VAL A 141 1.11 -5.84 -11.32
CA VAL A 141 0.24 -6.87 -10.74
C VAL A 141 -1.20 -6.42 -10.86
N LYS A 142 -1.97 -7.12 -11.71
CA LYS A 142 -3.38 -6.87 -11.96
C LYS A 142 -4.27 -7.46 -10.88
N SER A 143 -3.99 -8.69 -10.46
CA SER A 143 -4.68 -9.32 -9.34
C SER A 143 -3.77 -10.36 -8.69
N VAL A 144 -4.05 -10.64 -7.42
CA VAL A 144 -3.47 -11.77 -6.69
C VAL A 144 -4.63 -12.51 -6.05
N GLU A 145 -4.87 -13.74 -6.49
CA GLU A 145 -5.91 -14.61 -5.94
C GLU A 145 -5.26 -15.78 -5.22
N GLU A 146 -5.77 -16.12 -4.04
CA GLU A 146 -5.36 -17.34 -3.34
C GLU A 146 -6.42 -18.42 -3.58
N VAL A 147 -6.06 -19.46 -4.34
CA VAL A 147 -6.96 -20.53 -4.77
C VAL A 147 -6.31 -21.87 -4.44
N ASP A 148 -7.00 -22.72 -3.68
CA ASP A 148 -6.51 -24.07 -3.35
C ASP A 148 -5.08 -24.14 -2.77
N SER A 149 -4.71 -23.15 -1.95
CA SER A 149 -3.33 -22.98 -1.42
C SER A 149 -2.29 -22.64 -2.49
N GLU A 150 -2.69 -21.99 -3.57
CA GLU A 150 -1.81 -21.43 -4.60
C GLU A 150 -2.05 -19.93 -4.71
N TYR A 151 -1.01 -19.18 -5.05
CA TYR A 151 -1.12 -17.79 -5.48
C TYR A 151 -1.25 -17.76 -7.00
N HIS A 152 -2.36 -17.26 -7.52
CA HIS A 152 -2.56 -16.98 -8.93
C HIS A 152 -2.30 -15.48 -9.12
N VAL A 153 -1.12 -15.16 -9.62
CA VAL A 153 -0.69 -13.77 -9.83
C VAL A 153 -0.92 -13.41 -11.29
N THR A 154 -1.87 -12.49 -11.52
CA THR A 154 -2.15 -11.98 -12.87
C THR A 154 -1.32 -10.73 -13.11
N PHE A 155 -0.52 -10.75 -14.17
CA PHE A 155 0.25 -9.60 -14.64
C PHE A 155 -0.34 -9.05 -15.91
N SER A 156 -0.08 -7.77 -16.17
CA SER A 156 -0.28 -7.15 -17.48
C SER A 156 0.88 -6.20 -17.75
N GLU A 157 1.18 -5.95 -19.03
CA GLU A 157 2.18 -4.95 -19.37
C GLU A 157 1.64 -3.55 -19.02
N LEU A 158 2.50 -2.69 -18.47
CA LEU A 158 2.12 -1.36 -17.99
C LEU A 158 1.79 -0.39 -19.13
N MET A 159 2.53 -0.48 -20.23
CA MET A 159 2.41 0.40 -21.41
C MET A 159 2.08 -0.34 -22.70
N GLY A 160 1.84 -1.65 -22.62
CA GLY A 160 1.49 -2.50 -23.76
C GLY A 160 0.03 -2.89 -23.79
N ASP A 161 -0.34 -3.59 -24.86
CA ASP A 161 -1.67 -4.15 -25.10
C ASP A 161 -1.66 -5.69 -25.06
N THR A 162 -0.65 -6.28 -24.42
CA THR A 162 -0.54 -7.73 -24.26
C THR A 162 -1.67 -8.29 -23.41
N GLU A 163 -2.15 -9.48 -23.77
CA GLU A 163 -3.06 -10.24 -22.93
C GLU A 163 -2.47 -10.48 -21.53
N PRO A 164 -3.27 -10.41 -20.45
CA PRO A 164 -2.79 -10.69 -19.11
C PRO A 164 -2.19 -12.10 -19.00
N VAL A 165 -1.09 -12.21 -18.25
CA VAL A 165 -0.41 -13.48 -17.98
C VAL A 165 -0.71 -13.89 -16.54
N VAL A 166 -1.19 -15.11 -16.34
CA VAL A 166 -1.38 -15.68 -15.00
C VAL A 166 -0.22 -16.61 -14.71
N ILE A 167 0.44 -16.40 -13.58
CA ILE A 167 1.49 -17.28 -13.06
C ILE A 167 0.99 -17.88 -11.75
N LYS A 168 1.10 -19.20 -11.62
CA LYS A 168 0.71 -19.93 -10.42
C LYS A 168 1.93 -20.26 -9.59
N VAL A 169 1.82 -19.99 -8.29
CA VAL A 169 2.88 -20.16 -7.31
C VAL A 169 2.35 -20.94 -6.11
N ASP A 170 3.06 -21.97 -5.66
CA ASP A 170 2.66 -22.73 -4.48
C ASP A 170 2.96 -21.99 -3.15
N GLN A 171 2.55 -22.56 -2.02
CA GLN A 171 2.86 -21.99 -0.68
C GLN A 171 4.35 -21.94 -0.33
N ASN A 172 5.21 -22.64 -1.09
CA ASN A 172 6.67 -22.61 -0.94
C ASN A 172 7.32 -21.61 -1.92
N PHE A 173 6.50 -20.78 -2.57
CA PHE A 173 6.91 -19.78 -3.55
C PHE A 173 7.63 -20.39 -4.76
N GLN A 174 7.28 -21.62 -5.13
CA GLN A 174 7.73 -22.27 -6.35
C GLN A 174 6.70 -22.04 -7.46
N VAL A 175 7.17 -21.61 -8.62
CA VAL A 175 6.33 -21.48 -9.81
C VAL A 175 5.95 -22.88 -10.29
N ILE A 176 4.65 -23.10 -10.46
CA ILE A 176 4.07 -24.39 -10.86
C ILE A 176 3.39 -24.34 -12.23
N GLU A 177 2.97 -23.16 -12.70
CA GLU A 177 2.37 -22.94 -14.03
C GLU A 177 2.58 -21.50 -14.49
#